data_AF-D6SQ78-F1
#
_entry.id   AF-D6SQ78-F1
#
_cell.length_a   1.000
_cell.length_b   1.000
_cell.length_c   1.000
_cell.angle_alpha   90.00
_cell.angle_beta   90.00
_cell.angle_gamma   90.00
#
_symmetry.space_group_name_H-M   'P 1'
#
loop_
_entity.id
_entity.type
_entity.pdbx_description
1 polymer ?
#
loop_
_entity_poly.entity_id
_entity_poly.type
_entity_poly.pdbx_seq_one_letter_code
_entity_poly.pdbx_strand_id
1 'polypeptide(L)'
;MSQEKVKPVGEEQGSNPSFTPDEVSNVKQDMGKVALAVAVLAVFLLIIFYYTVNSKVQEFSEKVEVIEETRTMVQDIDEKVDSEMRDIQADMRQVTQKAEGTADDLQKAEEKISGIEGKVEDMDERIAELEDLPDVVRNMVLGGMLEEISQKADYVGSQVSEEQKEKLEEARRIMDEVRKEMQ
;
A
#
# COMPACT_ATOMS: atom_id res chain seq x y z
N MET A 1 74.69 -9.49 65.41
CA MET A 1 75.89 -9.24 64.60
C MET A 1 76.52 -10.59 64.31
N SER A 2 76.42 -11.06 63.07
CA SER A 2 77.12 -12.25 62.58
C SER A 2 77.60 -11.93 61.17
N GLN A 3 78.92 -11.91 60.99
CA GLN A 3 79.54 -11.78 59.68
C GLN A 3 79.47 -13.15 58.99
N GLU A 4 78.84 -13.22 57.83
CA GLU A 4 78.95 -14.37 56.94
C GLU A 4 79.80 -14.00 55.73
N LYS A 5 80.80 -14.85 55.52
CA LYS A 5 81.92 -14.76 54.57
C LYS A 5 81.42 -14.69 53.13
N VAL A 6 81.85 -13.66 52.41
CA VAL A 6 81.75 -13.59 50.94
C VAL A 6 82.72 -14.61 50.34
N LYS A 7 82.21 -15.51 49.50
CA LYS A 7 82.99 -16.44 48.67
C LYS A 7 83.10 -15.85 47.25
N PRO A 8 84.27 -15.85 46.60
CA PRO A 8 84.47 -15.14 45.34
C PRO A 8 83.89 -15.87 44.14
N VAL A 9 83.50 -15.06 43.17
CA VAL A 9 82.99 -15.34 41.83
C VAL A 9 83.81 -16.42 41.13
N GLY A 10 83.17 -17.55 40.83
CA GLY A 10 83.68 -18.56 39.91
C GLY A 10 83.27 -18.21 38.49
N GLU A 11 84.27 -17.98 37.64
CA GLU A 11 84.15 -17.89 36.20
C GLU A 11 83.68 -19.25 35.64
N GLU A 12 82.39 -19.38 35.29
CA GLU A 12 81.97 -20.42 34.36
C GLU A 12 82.42 -19.98 32.96
N GLN A 13 83.65 -20.35 32.63
CA GLN A 13 84.13 -20.40 31.25
C GLN A 13 83.15 -21.26 30.45
N GLY A 14 82.36 -20.59 29.61
CA GLY A 14 81.62 -21.23 28.54
C GLY A 14 82.59 -22.07 27.73
N SER A 15 82.45 -23.38 27.83
CA SER A 15 83.03 -24.34 26.91
C SER A 15 82.41 -24.07 25.54
N ASN A 16 82.98 -23.13 24.79
CA ASN A 16 82.69 -22.99 23.38
C ASN A 16 83.12 -24.31 22.73
N PRO A 17 82.20 -25.08 22.13
CA PRO A 17 82.59 -26.26 21.36
C PRO A 17 83.49 -25.77 20.22
N SER A 18 84.77 -26.09 20.31
CA SER A 18 85.71 -25.87 19.21
C SER A 18 85.39 -26.90 18.14
N PHE A 19 84.42 -26.58 17.27
CA PHE A 19 84.05 -27.41 16.14
C PHE A 19 85.28 -27.69 15.29
N THR A 20 85.57 -28.97 15.10
CA THR A 20 86.64 -29.37 14.18
C THR A 20 86.21 -29.03 12.74
N PRO A 21 87.14 -28.67 11.84
CA PRO A 21 86.82 -28.35 10.44
C PRO A 21 86.02 -29.46 9.73
N ASP A 22 86.19 -30.71 10.17
CA ASP A 22 85.50 -31.89 9.65
C ASP A 22 84.05 -32.05 10.17
N GLU A 23 83.71 -31.49 11.33
CA GLU A 23 82.32 -31.43 11.82
C GLU A 23 81.54 -30.33 11.09
N VAL A 24 82.17 -29.19 10.83
CA VAL A 24 81.54 -28.07 10.11
C VAL A 24 81.26 -28.42 8.64
N SER A 25 82.10 -29.24 8.02
CA SER A 25 81.91 -29.70 6.64
C SER A 25 80.74 -30.68 6.51
N ASN A 26 80.61 -31.64 7.42
CA ASN A 26 79.49 -32.58 7.46
C ASN A 26 78.16 -31.89 7.76
N VAL A 27 78.13 -30.93 8.70
CA VAL A 27 76.92 -30.14 9.00
C VAL A 27 76.46 -29.32 7.79
N LYS A 28 77.39 -28.73 7.02
CA LYS A 28 77.03 -28.01 5.78
C LYS A 28 76.39 -28.91 4.72
N GLN A 29 76.84 -30.16 4.62
CA GLN A 29 76.28 -31.12 3.66
C GLN A 29 74.86 -31.55 4.04
N ASP A 30 74.58 -31.74 5.32
CA ASP A 30 73.23 -32.11 5.79
C ASP A 30 72.25 -30.93 5.75
N MET A 31 72.73 -29.69 5.95
CA MET A 31 71.93 -28.48 5.74
C MET A 31 71.46 -28.32 4.29
N GLY A 32 72.24 -28.78 3.30
CA GLY A 32 71.83 -28.79 1.89
C GLY A 32 70.65 -29.75 1.62
N LYS A 33 70.65 -30.93 2.25
CA LYS A 33 69.54 -31.90 2.14
C LYS A 33 68.28 -31.39 2.83
N VAL A 34 68.44 -30.76 3.99
CA VAL A 34 67.33 -30.12 4.72
C VAL A 34 66.74 -28.99 3.89
N ALA A 35 67.58 -28.13 3.30
CA ALA A 35 67.11 -27.05 2.42
C ALA A 35 66.34 -27.59 1.21
N LEU A 36 66.80 -28.69 0.60
CA LEU A 36 66.08 -29.35 -0.49
C LEU A 36 64.71 -29.88 -0.04
N ALA A 37 64.64 -30.56 1.11
CA ALA A 37 63.39 -31.08 1.66
C ALA A 37 62.40 -29.95 1.98
N VAL A 38 62.88 -28.86 2.57
CA VAL A 38 62.07 -27.66 2.87
C VAL A 38 61.58 -26.99 1.59
N ALA A 39 62.42 -26.89 0.55
CA ALA A 39 62.03 -26.32 -0.73
C ALA A 39 60.90 -27.14 -1.40
N VAL A 40 61.03 -28.47 -1.40
CA VAL A 40 59.98 -29.36 -1.94
C VAL A 40 58.68 -29.21 -1.15
N LEU A 41 58.76 -29.17 0.19
CA LEU A 41 57.59 -29.00 1.05
C LEU A 41 56.92 -27.64 0.81
N ALA A 42 57.70 -26.57 0.63
CA ALA A 42 57.18 -25.24 0.30
C ALA A 42 56.40 -25.24 -1.02
N VAL A 43 56.89 -25.94 -2.05
CA VAL A 43 56.18 -26.09 -3.33
C VAL A 43 54.87 -26.86 -3.13
N PHE A 44 54.88 -27.96 -2.36
CA PHE A 44 53.66 -28.71 -2.04
C PHE A 44 52.62 -27.86 -1.31
N LEU A 45 53.05 -27.07 -0.31
CA LEU A 45 52.17 -26.14 0.38
C LEU A 45 51.61 -25.07 -0.57
N LEU A 46 52.43 -24.55 -1.48
CA LEU A 46 51.98 -23.59 -2.49
C LEU A 46 50.90 -24.18 -3.39
N ILE A 47 51.04 -25.44 -3.81
CA ILE A 47 50.03 -26.15 -4.60
C ILE A 47 48.72 -26.27 -3.82
N ILE A 48 48.75 -26.77 -2.58
CA ILE A 48 47.54 -26.94 -1.75
C ILE A 48 46.87 -25.59 -1.48
N PHE A 49 47.68 -24.57 -1.18
CA PHE A 49 47.20 -23.21 -0.97
C PHE A 49 46.54 -22.65 -2.23
N TYR A 50 47.16 -22.83 -3.39
CA TYR A 50 46.60 -22.43 -4.68
C TYR A 50 45.23 -23.07 -4.93
N TYR A 51 45.11 -24.39 -4.74
CA TYR A 51 43.83 -25.08 -4.90
C TYR A 51 42.76 -24.58 -3.92
N THR A 52 43.15 -24.34 -2.65
CA THR A 52 42.24 -23.83 -1.63
C THR A 52 41.74 -22.43 -1.96
N VAL A 53 42.64 -21.53 -2.39
CA VAL A 53 42.28 -20.17 -2.81
C VAL A 53 41.42 -20.20 -4.06
N ASN A 54 41.81 -20.98 -5.07
CA ASN A 54 41.05 -21.08 -6.32
C ASN A 54 39.63 -21.59 -6.09
N SER A 55 39.44 -22.59 -5.22
CA SER A 55 38.12 -23.09 -4.85
C SER A 55 37.27 -22.03 -4.14
N LYS A 56 37.86 -21.29 -3.18
CA LYS A 56 37.14 -20.20 -2.48
C LYS A 56 36.80 -19.03 -3.40
N VAL A 57 37.66 -18.72 -4.37
CA VAL A 57 37.41 -17.67 -5.37
C VAL A 57 36.23 -18.06 -6.26
N GLN A 58 36.10 -19.33 -6.64
CA GLN A 58 34.94 -19.81 -7.39
C GLN A 58 33.64 -19.67 -6.58
N GLU A 59 33.62 -20.16 -5.34
CA GLU A 59 32.46 -20.03 -4.45
C GLU A 59 32.09 -18.56 -4.19
N PHE A 60 33.11 -17.69 -4.04
CA PHE A 60 32.88 -16.26 -3.88
C PHE A 60 32.31 -15.62 -5.15
N SER A 61 32.79 -16.03 -6.33
CA SER A 61 32.28 -15.54 -7.62
C SER A 61 30.79 -15.87 -7.80
N GLU A 62 30.38 -17.09 -7.46
CA GLU A 62 28.96 -17.49 -7.50
C GLU A 62 28.10 -16.64 -6.56
N LYS A 63 28.60 -16.36 -5.34
CA LYS A 63 27.89 -15.50 -4.39
C LYS A 63 27.77 -14.05 -4.87
N VAL A 64 28.79 -13.53 -5.55
CA VAL A 64 28.75 -12.17 -6.12
C VAL A 64 27.74 -12.08 -7.26
N GLU A 65 27.66 -13.10 -8.11
CA GLU A 65 26.66 -13.17 -9.19
C GLU A 65 25.22 -13.11 -8.63
N VAL A 66 24.93 -13.88 -7.58
CA VAL A 66 23.61 -13.83 -6.91
C VAL A 66 23.32 -12.44 -6.31
N ILE A 67 24.34 -11.74 -5.81
CA ILE A 67 24.18 -10.36 -5.29
C ILE A 67 23.86 -9.39 -6.42
N GLU A 68 24.50 -9.53 -7.59
CA GLU A 68 24.21 -8.70 -8.76
C GLU A 68 22.79 -8.94 -9.29
N GLU A 69 22.34 -10.20 -9.34
CA GLU A 69 20.97 -10.54 -9.69
C GLU A 69 19.98 -9.96 -8.67
N THR A 70 20.24 -10.10 -7.37
CA THR A 70 19.41 -9.53 -6.30
C THR A 70 19.33 -8.02 -6.41
N ARG A 71 20.43 -7.35 -6.73
CA ARG A 71 20.45 -5.90 -6.93
C ARG A 71 19.56 -5.49 -8.10
N THR A 72 19.57 -6.26 -9.18
CA THR A 72 18.73 -6.02 -10.36
C THR A 72 17.26 -6.22 -10.01
N MET A 73 16.91 -7.31 -9.32
CA MET A 73 15.55 -7.54 -8.84
C MET A 73 15.04 -6.42 -7.91
N VAL A 74 15.90 -5.87 -7.05
CA VAL A 74 15.53 -4.73 -6.19
C VAL A 74 15.27 -3.48 -7.03
N GLN A 75 16.05 -3.22 -8.08
CA GLN A 75 15.80 -2.09 -8.98
C GLN A 75 14.46 -2.25 -9.71
N ASP A 76 14.15 -3.45 -10.21
CA ASP A 76 12.87 -3.73 -10.85
C ASP A 76 11.68 -3.56 -9.89
N ILE A 77 11.86 -3.97 -8.62
CA ILE A 77 10.86 -3.76 -7.57
C ILE A 77 10.66 -2.27 -7.30
N ASP A 78 11.73 -1.48 -7.19
CA ASP A 78 11.64 -0.03 -6.96
C ASP A 78 10.88 0.65 -8.11
N GLU A 79 11.20 0.33 -9.37
CA GLU A 79 10.49 0.86 -10.54
C GLU A 79 9.01 0.48 -10.54
N LYS A 80 8.70 -0.77 -10.19
CA LYS A 80 7.32 -1.25 -10.10
C LYS A 80 6.55 -0.56 -8.98
N VAL A 81 7.15 -0.40 -7.81
CA VAL A 81 6.55 0.30 -6.67
C VAL A 81 6.28 1.76 -7.03
N ASP A 82 7.21 2.43 -7.71
CA ASP A 82 7.03 3.81 -8.18
C ASP A 82 5.88 3.92 -9.18
N SER A 83 5.69 2.93 -10.06
CA SER A 83 4.56 2.88 -10.99
C SER A 83 3.24 2.69 -10.25
N GLU A 84 3.13 1.67 -9.40
CA GLU A 84 1.91 1.39 -8.64
C GLU A 84 1.55 2.55 -7.70
N MET A 85 2.53 3.24 -7.13
CA MET A 85 2.29 4.41 -6.27
C MET A 85 1.75 5.61 -7.04
N ARG A 86 2.15 5.80 -8.30
CA ARG A 86 1.56 6.83 -9.18
C ARG A 86 0.11 6.50 -9.52
N ASP A 87 -0.18 5.23 -9.83
CA ASP A 87 -1.54 4.78 -10.14
C ASP A 87 -2.46 4.92 -8.93
N ILE A 88 -2.01 4.49 -7.74
CA ILE A 88 -2.73 4.69 -6.48
C ILE A 88 -2.97 6.17 -6.21
N GLN A 89 -2.01 7.05 -6.50
CA GLN A 89 -2.19 8.49 -6.32
C GLN A 89 -3.23 9.06 -7.29
N ALA A 90 -3.30 8.57 -8.53
CA ALA A 90 -4.32 8.95 -9.49
C ALA A 90 -5.71 8.48 -9.04
N ASP A 91 -5.82 7.23 -8.61
CA ASP A 91 -7.06 6.66 -8.08
C ASP A 91 -7.54 7.41 -6.84
N MET A 92 -6.64 7.73 -5.91
CA MET A 92 -6.98 8.50 -4.70
C MET A 92 -7.53 9.88 -5.06
N ARG A 93 -6.95 10.58 -6.05
CA ARG A 93 -7.52 11.86 -6.52
C ARG A 93 -8.93 11.69 -7.08
N GLN A 94 -9.17 10.63 -7.84
CA GLN A 94 -10.49 10.34 -8.38
C GLN A 94 -11.50 10.03 -7.25
N VAL A 95 -11.08 9.24 -6.26
CA VAL A 95 -11.91 8.95 -5.08
C VAL A 95 -12.23 10.22 -4.30
N THR A 96 -11.25 11.10 -4.06
CA THR A 96 -11.48 12.40 -3.42
C THR A 96 -12.48 13.26 -4.19
N GLN A 97 -12.32 13.38 -5.51
CA GLN A 97 -13.25 14.15 -6.35
C GLN A 97 -14.67 13.58 -6.32
N LYS A 98 -14.82 12.24 -6.38
CA LYS A 98 -16.13 11.58 -6.28
C LYS A 98 -16.76 11.78 -4.91
N ALA A 99 -15.96 11.74 -3.84
CA ALA A 99 -16.43 11.98 -2.48
C ALA A 99 -16.92 13.43 -2.31
N GLU A 100 -16.19 14.41 -2.83
CA GLU A 100 -16.62 15.82 -2.85
C GLU A 100 -17.93 16.00 -3.62
N GLY A 101 -18.03 15.46 -4.83
CA GLY A 101 -19.29 15.53 -5.60
C GLY A 101 -20.47 14.84 -4.91
N THR A 102 -20.23 13.73 -4.23
CA THR A 102 -21.27 13.04 -3.44
C THR A 102 -21.71 13.87 -2.24
N ALA A 103 -20.78 14.58 -1.59
CA ALA A 103 -21.11 15.49 -0.49
C ALA A 103 -21.98 16.66 -0.97
N ASP A 104 -21.65 17.25 -2.13
CA ASP A 104 -22.46 18.31 -2.75
C ASP A 104 -23.87 17.83 -3.11
N ASP A 105 -23.99 16.62 -3.66
CA ASP A 105 -25.29 16.04 -4.01
C ASP A 105 -26.14 15.71 -2.78
N LEU A 106 -25.50 15.25 -1.69
CA LEU A 106 -26.17 15.06 -0.40
C LEU A 106 -26.68 16.37 0.19
N GLN A 107 -25.88 17.44 0.14
CA GLN A 107 -26.31 18.75 0.63
C GLN A 107 -27.53 19.26 -0.16
N LYS A 108 -27.52 19.14 -1.49
CA LYS A 108 -28.69 19.52 -2.32
C LYS A 108 -29.91 18.66 -2.03
N ALA A 109 -29.72 17.38 -1.72
CA ALA A 109 -30.81 16.49 -1.34
C ALA A 109 -31.41 16.91 0.02
N GLU A 110 -30.57 17.25 1.00
CA GLU A 110 -30.98 17.75 2.31
C GLU A 110 -31.78 19.06 2.20
N GLU A 111 -31.32 20.01 1.38
CA GLU A 111 -32.05 21.25 1.09
C GLU A 111 -33.43 20.98 0.47
N LYS A 112 -33.51 20.04 -0.47
CA LYS A 112 -34.79 19.65 -1.09
C LYS A 112 -35.73 18.98 -0.09
N ILE A 113 -35.21 18.12 0.79
CA ILE A 113 -36.00 17.46 1.84
C ILE A 113 -36.55 18.50 2.81
N SER A 114 -35.72 19.43 3.30
CA SER A 114 -36.19 20.52 4.16
C SER A 114 -37.27 21.37 3.48
N GLY A 115 -37.13 21.63 2.17
CA GLY A 115 -38.17 22.32 1.39
C GLY A 115 -39.47 21.51 1.22
N ILE A 116 -39.40 20.18 1.19
CA ILE A 116 -40.58 19.30 1.17
C ILE A 116 -41.25 19.29 2.53
N GLU A 117 -40.49 19.18 3.62
CA GLU A 117 -41.01 19.21 4.99
C GLU A 117 -41.86 20.46 5.22
N GLY A 118 -41.37 21.64 4.84
CA GLY A 118 -42.15 22.87 4.95
C GLY A 118 -43.44 22.88 4.11
N LYS A 119 -43.40 22.32 2.89
CA LYS A 119 -44.61 22.20 2.06
C LYS A 119 -45.62 21.21 2.61
N VAL A 120 -45.17 20.15 3.26
CA VAL A 120 -46.04 19.17 3.93
C VAL A 120 -46.71 19.81 5.14
N GLU A 121 -45.97 20.59 5.92
CA GLU A 121 -46.53 21.37 7.04
C GLU A 121 -47.60 22.37 6.55
N ASP A 122 -47.30 23.13 5.49
CA ASP A 122 -48.29 24.02 4.85
C ASP A 122 -49.53 23.25 4.34
N MET A 123 -49.33 22.04 3.80
CA MET A 123 -50.43 21.19 3.34
C MET A 123 -51.28 20.70 4.51
N ASP A 124 -50.66 20.27 5.61
CA ASP A 124 -51.34 19.82 6.81
C ASP A 124 -52.20 20.95 7.41
N GLU A 125 -51.68 22.19 7.44
CA GLU A 125 -52.43 23.38 7.90
C GLU A 125 -53.65 23.65 7.01
N ARG A 126 -53.48 23.60 5.68
CA ARG A 126 -54.59 23.80 4.73
C ARG A 126 -55.62 22.68 4.77
N ILE A 127 -55.21 21.44 5.03
CA ILE A 127 -56.13 20.32 5.23
C ILE A 127 -56.95 20.53 6.50
N ALA A 128 -56.33 20.98 7.59
CA ALA A 128 -57.06 21.33 8.81
C ALA A 128 -58.08 22.45 8.57
N GLU A 129 -57.73 23.50 7.81
CA GLU A 129 -58.68 24.55 7.42
C GLU A 129 -59.84 24.01 6.55
N LEU A 130 -59.57 23.06 5.65
CA LEU A 130 -60.61 22.38 4.87
C LEU A 130 -61.50 21.50 5.73
N GLU A 131 -60.95 20.89 6.79
CA GLU A 131 -61.68 20.04 7.72
C GLU A 131 -62.73 20.84 8.52
N ASP A 132 -62.43 22.10 8.84
CA ASP A 132 -63.33 23.01 9.55
C ASP A 132 -64.39 23.70 8.66
N LEU A 133 -64.29 23.58 7.33
CA LEU A 133 -65.27 24.16 6.43
C LEU A 133 -66.56 23.33 6.35
N PRO A 134 -67.75 23.98 6.26
CA PRO A 134 -69.00 23.29 5.96
C PRO A 134 -68.89 22.52 4.65
N ASP A 135 -69.44 21.30 4.58
CA ASP A 135 -69.31 20.36 3.45
C ASP A 135 -69.55 21.02 2.07
N VAL A 136 -70.50 21.96 2.00
CA VAL A 136 -70.85 22.70 0.79
C VAL A 136 -69.69 23.56 0.27
N VAL A 137 -68.91 24.20 1.16
CA VAL A 137 -67.76 25.03 0.79
C VAL A 137 -66.57 24.14 0.45
N ARG A 138 -66.34 23.06 1.20
CA ARG A 138 -65.31 22.05 0.89
C ARG A 138 -65.52 21.46 -0.51
N ASN A 139 -66.75 21.09 -0.85
CA ASN A 139 -67.08 20.53 -2.16
C ASN A 139 -66.94 21.56 -3.30
N MET A 140 -67.21 22.83 -3.04
CA MET A 140 -67.00 23.91 -4.01
C MET A 140 -65.52 24.17 -4.28
N VAL A 141 -64.68 24.17 -3.24
CA VAL A 141 -63.21 24.37 -3.37
C VAL A 141 -62.54 23.16 -4.03
N LEU A 142 -62.86 21.93 -3.59
CA LEU A 142 -62.37 20.70 -4.19
C LEU A 142 -62.82 20.57 -5.65
N GLY A 143 -64.06 20.95 -5.96
CA GLY A 143 -64.55 21.02 -7.34
C GLY A 143 -63.74 21.98 -8.21
N GLY A 144 -63.41 23.17 -7.69
CA GLY A 144 -62.55 24.14 -8.38
C GLY A 144 -61.12 23.64 -8.60
N MET A 145 -60.53 22.98 -7.60
CA MET A 145 -59.20 22.38 -7.72
C MET A 145 -59.17 21.23 -8.72
N LEU A 146 -60.17 20.35 -8.72
CA LEU A 146 -60.31 19.26 -9.69
C LEU A 146 -60.42 19.79 -11.12
N GLU A 147 -61.15 20.89 -11.33
CA GLU A 147 -61.27 21.57 -12.63
C GLU A 147 -59.91 22.14 -13.09
N GLU A 148 -59.15 22.76 -12.17
CA GLU A 148 -57.83 23.31 -12.46
C GLU A 148 -56.78 22.21 -12.73
N ILE A 149 -56.85 21.11 -11.98
CA ILE A 149 -56.01 19.92 -12.19
C ILE A 149 -56.36 19.26 -13.52
N SER A 150 -57.64 19.20 -13.90
CA SER A 150 -58.07 18.68 -15.21
C SER A 150 -57.47 19.50 -16.34
N GLN A 151 -57.54 20.83 -16.28
CA GLN A 151 -56.92 21.71 -17.28
C GLN A 151 -55.40 21.58 -17.35
N LYS A 152 -54.72 21.48 -16.19
CA LYS A 152 -53.26 21.27 -16.15
C LYS A 152 -52.87 19.87 -16.64
N ALA A 153 -53.67 18.85 -16.35
CA ALA A 153 -53.47 17.49 -16.82
C ALA A 153 -53.71 17.35 -18.32
N ASP A 154 -54.66 18.10 -18.90
CA ASP A 154 -54.82 18.21 -20.36
C ASP A 154 -53.60 18.84 -21.02
N TYR A 155 -53.09 19.92 -20.43
CA TYR A 155 -51.88 20.59 -20.91
C TYR A 155 -50.64 19.69 -20.81
N VAL A 156 -50.43 19.01 -19.68
CA VAL A 156 -49.32 18.07 -19.48
C VAL A 156 -49.48 16.85 -20.38
N GLY A 157 -50.69 16.31 -20.52
CA GLY A 157 -51.03 15.18 -21.40
C GLY A 157 -50.69 15.41 -22.86
N SER A 158 -50.70 16.67 -23.31
CA SER A 158 -50.24 17.04 -24.67
C SER A 158 -48.72 16.99 -24.86
N GLN A 159 -47.94 16.84 -23.78
CA GLN A 159 -46.46 16.92 -23.77
C GLN A 159 -45.75 15.65 -23.23
N VAL A 160 -46.48 14.63 -22.78
CA VAL A 160 -45.87 13.41 -22.20
C VAL A 160 -45.82 12.22 -23.18
N SER A 161 -44.88 11.31 -22.94
CA SER A 161 -44.68 10.08 -23.72
C SER A 161 -45.83 9.07 -23.53
N GLU A 162 -46.01 8.14 -24.48
CA GLU A 162 -47.11 7.17 -24.47
C GLU A 162 -47.21 6.34 -23.17
N GLU A 163 -46.10 6.09 -22.48
CA GLU A 163 -46.05 5.32 -21.22
C GLU A 163 -46.57 6.12 -20.00
N GLN A 164 -46.50 7.45 -20.04
CA GLN A 164 -47.04 8.34 -19.00
C GLN A 164 -48.50 8.71 -19.27
N LYS A 165 -48.96 8.50 -20.50
CA LYS A 165 -50.33 8.75 -20.96
C LYS A 165 -51.33 7.79 -20.32
N GLU A 166 -50.94 6.53 -20.14
CA GLU A 166 -51.78 5.50 -19.51
C GLU A 166 -52.01 5.81 -18.01
N LYS A 167 -50.97 6.23 -17.28
CA LYS A 167 -51.09 6.69 -15.89
C LYS A 167 -51.89 7.99 -15.77
N LEU A 168 -51.84 8.85 -16.78
CA LEU A 168 -52.62 10.08 -16.83
C LEU A 168 -54.11 9.77 -17.05
N GLU A 169 -54.44 8.80 -17.91
CA GLU A 169 -55.81 8.32 -18.09
C GLU A 169 -56.36 7.67 -16.82
N GLU A 170 -55.54 6.90 -16.10
CA GLU A 170 -55.90 6.34 -14.80
C GLU A 170 -56.18 7.45 -13.76
N ALA A 171 -55.33 8.47 -13.68
CA ALA A 171 -55.55 9.63 -12.82
C ALA A 171 -56.83 10.39 -13.16
N ARG A 172 -57.14 10.58 -14.46
CA ARG A 172 -58.40 11.19 -14.91
C ARG A 172 -59.63 10.40 -14.47
N ARG A 173 -59.56 9.08 -14.53
CA ARG A 173 -60.66 8.20 -14.14
C ARG A 173 -60.97 8.29 -12.65
N ILE A 174 -59.92 8.32 -11.82
CA ILE A 174 -60.05 8.51 -10.37
C ILE A 174 -60.63 9.91 -10.08
N MET A 175 -60.20 10.95 -10.79
CA MET A 175 -60.74 12.31 -10.63
C MET A 175 -62.23 12.40 -10.97
N ASP A 176 -62.67 11.72 -12.04
CA ASP A 176 -64.09 11.66 -12.41
C ASP A 176 -64.92 10.90 -11.36
N GLU A 177 -64.35 9.86 -10.75
CA GLU A 177 -64.99 9.07 -9.70
C GLU A 177 -65.17 9.88 -8.42
N VAL A 178 -64.11 10.58 -7.97
CA VAL A 178 -64.16 11.51 -6.83
C VAL A 178 -65.17 12.64 -7.07
N ARG A 179 -65.21 13.23 -8.28
CA ARG A 179 -66.20 14.26 -8.62
C ARG A 179 -67.64 13.76 -8.49
N LYS A 180 -67.87 12.47 -8.78
CA LYS A 180 -69.18 11.82 -8.74
C LYS A 180 -69.62 11.47 -7.31
N GLU A 181 -68.67 11.17 -6.43
CA GLU A 181 -68.92 10.96 -4.99
C GLU A 181 -69.19 12.26 -4.22
N MET A 182 -68.78 13.40 -4.76
CA MET A 182 -68.99 14.72 -4.16
C MET A 182 -70.33 15.40 -4.53
N GLN A 183 -71.10 14.85 -5.48
CA GLN A 183 -72.44 15.31 -5.88
C GLN A 183 -73.54 14.65 -5.05
#